data_AF-A0A3N2G082-F1
#
_entry.id   AF-A0A3N2G082-F1
#
_cell.length_a   1.000
_cell.length_b   1.000
_cell.length_c   1.000
_cell.angle_alpha   90.00
_cell.angle_beta   90.00
_cell.angle_gamma   90.00
#
_symmetry.space_group_name_H-M   'P 1'
#
loop_
_entity.id
_entity.type
_entity.pdbx_description
1 polymer ?
#
loop_
_entity_poly.entity_id
_entity_poly.type
_entity_poly.pdbx_seq_one_letter_code
_entity_poly.pdbx_strand_id
1 'polypeptide(L)'
;MADVFVSGAGKKPLAVELLAAQNATEVSVSSEGIEVIDNGNGSSTVPLKHADGSLQIVTVIESSNAPTEYAVDVELPLGVVLTPTDDGALLATDSNGALVLGVAPAWAYDADGVSVPTRYVVQDTKIVQIVDHASGNFSYPVSADPWLGVRLFDPMTVNRQGTFNGRNVYSGRLTPWGVTMGLSAQGHAIMAGAGWEEFASQWSAVRSSTSLYQQYQCHAAYGRAIIGAGFHWDLEASRPANGNWPNVLAHRCNW
;
A
#
# COMPACT_ATOMS: atom_id res chain seq x y z
N MET A 1 -0.90 17.52 -18.90
CA MET A 1 -1.41 16.76 -17.74
C MET A 1 -0.52 17.02 -16.56
N ALA A 2 -1.08 17.04 -15.36
CA ALA A 2 -0.29 17.10 -14.14
C ALA A 2 0.36 15.73 -13.91
N ASP A 3 1.68 15.67 -13.87
CA ASP A 3 2.38 14.50 -13.34
C ASP A 3 2.00 14.38 -11.86
N VAL A 4 1.38 13.26 -11.48
CA VAL A 4 1.06 12.98 -10.09
C VAL A 4 2.19 12.12 -9.52
N PHE A 5 2.49 12.28 -8.24
CA PHE A 5 3.62 11.59 -7.62
C PHE A 5 3.16 10.75 -6.46
N VAL A 6 3.72 9.55 -6.35
CA VAL A 6 3.76 8.79 -5.11
C VAL A 6 5.12 9.05 -4.45
N SER A 7 5.12 9.37 -3.15
CA SER A 7 6.30 9.86 -2.46
C SER A 7 6.48 9.21 -1.10
N GLY A 8 7.74 8.97 -0.71
CA GLY A 8 8.09 8.47 0.60
C GLY A 8 9.19 9.35 1.18
N ALA A 9 9.16 9.62 2.49
CA ALA A 9 10.21 10.43 3.10
C ALA A 9 11.58 9.80 2.84
N GLY A 10 12.52 10.60 2.31
CA GLY A 10 13.88 10.17 2.01
C GLY A 10 14.06 9.36 0.72
N LYS A 11 12.99 9.08 -0.04
CA LYS A 11 13.07 8.44 -1.37
C LYS A 11 12.75 9.47 -2.47
N LYS A 12 13.34 9.30 -3.66
CA LYS A 12 12.92 10.08 -4.85
C LYS A 12 11.46 9.74 -5.15
N PRO A 13 10.56 10.73 -5.34
CA PRO A 13 9.20 10.47 -5.77
C PRO A 13 9.16 9.71 -7.10
N LEU A 14 8.19 8.81 -7.26
CA LEU A 14 7.92 8.16 -8.54
C LEU A 14 6.83 8.96 -9.24
N ALA A 15 7.06 9.32 -10.50
CA ALA A 15 6.06 9.96 -11.33
C ALA A 15 5.03 8.92 -11.79
N VAL A 16 3.78 9.32 -11.82
CA VAL A 16 2.63 8.53 -12.26
C VAL A 16 1.90 9.32 -13.32
N GLU A 17 1.88 8.77 -14.53
CA GLU A 17 1.16 9.34 -15.66
C GLU A 17 -0.28 8.79 -15.70
N LEU A 18 -1.25 9.70 -15.70
CA LEU A 18 -2.67 9.36 -15.77
C LEU A 18 -3.09 9.14 -17.24
N LEU A 19 -2.91 7.94 -17.77
CA LEU A 19 -3.14 7.68 -19.21
C LEU A 19 -4.60 7.87 -19.64
N ALA A 20 -5.56 7.59 -18.75
CA ALA A 20 -6.97 7.85 -19.01
C ALA A 20 -7.28 9.36 -19.20
N ALA A 21 -6.45 10.23 -18.61
CA ALA A 21 -6.58 11.67 -18.66
C ALA A 21 -5.87 12.32 -19.86
N GLN A 22 -5.22 11.56 -20.76
CA GLN A 22 -4.48 12.17 -21.89
C GLN A 22 -5.37 12.94 -22.86
N ASN A 23 -6.63 12.54 -22.97
CA ASN A 23 -7.63 13.24 -23.79
C ASN A 23 -8.61 14.05 -22.95
N ALA A 24 -8.24 14.40 -21.71
CA ALA A 24 -9.14 15.06 -20.78
C ALA A 24 -9.76 16.33 -21.39
N THR A 25 -11.08 16.40 -21.29
CA THR A 25 -11.91 17.49 -21.81
C THR A 25 -12.00 18.65 -20.84
N GLU A 26 -11.92 18.36 -19.53
CA GLU A 26 -12.01 19.35 -18.47
C GLU A 26 -11.24 18.90 -17.23
N VAL A 27 -10.61 19.84 -16.53
CA VAL A 27 -10.06 19.67 -15.19
C VAL A 27 -10.82 20.62 -14.28
N SER A 28 -11.54 20.06 -13.31
CA SER A 28 -12.23 20.82 -12.29
C SER A 28 -11.59 20.58 -10.93
N VAL A 29 -11.76 21.51 -10.01
CA VAL A 29 -11.29 21.39 -8.63
C VAL A 29 -12.49 21.53 -7.72
N SER A 30 -12.72 20.53 -6.87
CA SER A 30 -13.80 20.55 -5.89
C SER A 30 -13.59 21.67 -4.86
N SER A 31 -14.61 21.99 -4.08
CA SER A 31 -14.50 22.95 -2.96
C SER A 31 -13.46 22.54 -1.91
N GLU A 32 -13.06 21.27 -1.90
CA GLU A 32 -12.07 20.70 -0.99
C GLU A 32 -10.66 20.66 -1.60
N GLY A 33 -10.49 21.23 -2.80
CA GLY A 33 -9.20 21.26 -3.50
C GLY A 33 -8.85 19.95 -4.21
N ILE A 34 -9.82 19.04 -4.39
CA ILE A 34 -9.61 17.76 -5.07
C ILE A 34 -9.77 17.97 -6.57
N GLU A 35 -8.75 17.59 -7.32
CA GLU A 35 -8.79 17.60 -8.79
C GLU A 35 -9.68 16.47 -9.31
N VAL A 36 -10.60 16.80 -10.21
CA VAL A 36 -11.45 15.86 -10.93
C VAL A 36 -11.23 16.08 -12.42
N ILE A 37 -10.74 15.04 -13.09
CA ILE A 37 -10.37 15.09 -14.49
C ILE A 37 -11.43 14.32 -15.28
N ASP A 38 -12.21 15.03 -16.10
CA ASP A 38 -13.16 14.38 -17.03
C ASP A 38 -12.37 13.80 -18.21
N ASN A 39 -12.44 12.49 -18.38
CA ASN A 39 -11.73 11.78 -19.45
C ASN A 39 -12.47 11.86 -20.80
N GLY A 40 -13.66 12.49 -20.85
CA GLY A 40 -14.45 12.69 -22.07
C GLY A 40 -15.07 11.42 -22.64
N ASN A 41 -15.08 10.33 -21.88
CA ASN A 41 -15.53 9.00 -22.32
C ASN A 41 -16.54 8.36 -21.35
N GLY A 42 -17.21 9.17 -20.53
CA GLY A 42 -18.12 8.67 -19.49
C GLY A 42 -17.41 8.16 -18.23
N SER A 43 -16.15 8.57 -18.02
CA SER A 43 -15.42 8.35 -16.78
C SER A 43 -14.66 9.59 -16.35
N SER A 44 -14.40 9.70 -15.06
CA SER A 44 -13.53 10.73 -14.47
C SER A 44 -12.40 10.10 -13.68
N THR A 45 -11.26 10.79 -13.60
CA THR A 45 -10.09 10.40 -12.80
C THR A 45 -9.89 11.38 -11.65
N VAL A 46 -9.75 10.87 -10.43
CA VAL A 46 -9.58 11.65 -9.21
C VAL A 46 -8.29 11.21 -8.49
N PRO A 47 -7.17 11.94 -8.67
CA PRO A 47 -5.93 11.64 -7.96
C PRO A 47 -5.97 12.17 -6.51
N LEU A 48 -5.97 11.25 -5.54
CA LEU A 48 -5.99 11.52 -4.11
C LEU A 48 -4.61 11.26 -3.49
N LYS A 49 -3.92 12.34 -3.11
CA LYS A 49 -2.65 12.27 -2.38
C LYS A 49 -2.92 12.11 -0.88
N HIS A 50 -2.36 11.08 -0.27
CA HIS A 50 -2.49 10.81 1.16
C HIS A 50 -1.29 11.38 1.94
N ALA A 51 -1.49 11.66 3.23
CA ALA A 51 -0.45 12.23 4.09
C ALA A 51 0.74 11.27 4.33
N ASP A 52 0.54 9.97 4.19
CA ASP A 52 1.59 8.96 4.23
C ASP A 52 2.44 8.92 2.94
N GLY A 53 2.06 9.72 1.93
CA GLY A 53 2.71 9.86 0.64
C GLY A 53 2.26 8.82 -0.39
N SER A 54 1.31 7.94 -0.04
CA SER A 54 0.60 7.09 -1.00
C SER A 54 -0.29 7.93 -1.92
N LEU A 55 -0.59 7.38 -3.10
CA LEU A 55 -1.42 8.00 -4.12
C LEU A 55 -2.53 7.01 -4.48
N GLN A 56 -3.78 7.43 -4.32
CA GLN A 56 -4.94 6.66 -4.76
C GLN A 56 -5.53 7.34 -5.99
N ILE A 57 -5.69 6.60 -7.09
CA ILE A 57 -6.19 7.14 -8.35
C ILE A 57 -7.57 6.54 -8.55
N VAL A 58 -8.61 7.27 -8.16
CA VAL A 58 -9.98 6.78 -8.25
C VAL A 58 -10.52 7.09 -9.64
N THR A 59 -10.91 6.04 -10.36
CA THR A 59 -11.72 6.16 -11.56
C THR A 59 -13.19 6.06 -11.17
N VAL A 60 -13.96 7.08 -11.55
CA VAL A 60 -15.42 7.10 -11.45
C VAL A 60 -15.99 6.81 -12.84
N ILE A 61 -16.74 5.73 -12.96
CA ILE A 61 -17.33 5.24 -14.21
C ILE A 61 -18.81 5.61 -14.18
N GLU A 62 -19.26 6.49 -15.07
CA GLU A 62 -20.59 7.13 -14.97
C GLU A 62 -21.72 6.30 -15.62
N SER A 63 -21.38 5.41 -16.55
CA SER A 63 -22.39 4.60 -17.25
C SER A 63 -21.80 3.37 -17.92
N SER A 64 -22.68 2.47 -18.38
CA SER A 64 -22.31 1.27 -19.13
C SER A 64 -21.68 1.54 -20.50
N ASN A 65 -21.71 2.79 -20.99
CA ASN A 65 -21.05 3.18 -22.23
C ASN A 65 -19.57 3.55 -22.04
N ALA A 66 -19.11 3.67 -20.79
CA ALA A 66 -17.72 3.97 -20.48
C ALA A 66 -16.80 2.77 -20.80
N PRO A 67 -15.50 3.00 -21.05
CA PRO A 67 -14.53 1.93 -21.26
C PRO A 67 -14.40 1.01 -20.05
N THR A 68 -13.96 -0.23 -20.26
CA THR A 68 -13.71 -1.18 -19.15
C THR A 68 -12.25 -1.24 -18.72
N GLU A 69 -11.35 -0.49 -19.36
CA GLU A 69 -9.91 -0.51 -19.12
C GLU A 69 -9.40 0.88 -18.76
N TYR A 70 -8.71 0.98 -17.62
CA TYR A 70 -8.17 2.22 -17.09
C TYR A 70 -6.71 2.04 -16.74
N ALA A 71 -5.85 2.87 -17.31
CA ALA A 71 -4.41 2.69 -17.22
C ALA A 71 -3.71 3.89 -16.58
N VAL A 72 -2.69 3.57 -15.79
CA VAL A 72 -1.69 4.52 -15.31
C VAL A 72 -0.30 3.98 -15.64
N ASP A 73 0.64 4.87 -15.95
CA ASP A 73 2.05 4.51 -16.14
C ASP A 73 2.87 4.99 -14.95
N VAL A 74 3.84 4.20 -14.50
CA VAL A 74 4.69 4.57 -13.37
C VAL A 74 6.15 4.58 -13.77
N GLU A 75 6.82 5.71 -13.56
CA GLU A 75 8.26 5.81 -13.81
C GLU A 75 9.05 5.05 -12.73
N LEU A 76 9.39 3.80 -13.02
CA LEU A 76 10.21 2.96 -12.14
C LEU A 76 11.71 3.17 -12.39
N PRO A 77 12.55 3.01 -11.35
CA PRO A 77 14.01 2.97 -11.53
C PRO A 77 14.45 1.86 -12.49
N LEU A 78 15.58 2.07 -13.17
CA LEU A 78 16.13 1.08 -14.10
C LEU A 78 16.34 -0.27 -13.41
N GLY A 79 15.83 -1.34 -14.03
CA GLY A 79 15.93 -2.72 -13.53
C GLY A 79 14.90 -3.10 -12.47
N VAL A 80 14.02 -2.17 -12.08
CA VAL A 80 12.88 -2.45 -11.20
C VAL A 80 11.64 -2.74 -12.06
N VAL A 81 10.92 -3.81 -11.73
CA VAL A 81 9.75 -4.28 -12.48
C VAL A 81 8.56 -4.49 -11.56
N LEU A 82 7.34 -4.29 -12.09
CA LEU A 82 6.10 -4.62 -11.39
C LEU A 82 5.81 -6.12 -11.52
N THR A 83 5.65 -6.77 -10.38
CA THR A 83 5.36 -8.21 -10.26
C THR A 83 4.02 -8.40 -9.57
N PRO A 84 3.08 -9.14 -10.17
CA PRO A 84 1.81 -9.46 -9.53
C PRO A 84 2.00 -10.48 -8.40
N THR A 85 1.15 -10.36 -7.38
CA THR A 85 1.01 -11.33 -6.29
C THR A 85 -0.24 -12.20 -6.50
N ASP A 86 -0.35 -13.31 -5.78
CA ASP A 86 -1.49 -14.24 -5.90
C ASP A 86 -2.84 -13.63 -5.47
N ASP A 87 -2.86 -12.57 -4.66
CA ASP A 87 -4.07 -11.82 -4.26
C ASP A 87 -4.36 -10.60 -5.13
N GLY A 88 -3.61 -10.41 -6.22
CA GLY A 88 -3.87 -9.32 -7.17
C GLY A 88 -3.29 -7.96 -6.78
N ALA A 89 -2.44 -7.89 -5.74
CA ALA A 89 -1.57 -6.73 -5.55
C ALA A 89 -0.43 -6.73 -6.60
N LEU A 90 0.22 -5.59 -6.78
CA LEU A 90 1.45 -5.48 -7.59
C LEU A 90 2.59 -4.95 -6.73
N LEU A 91 3.79 -5.48 -6.92
CA LEU A 91 4.99 -5.10 -6.17
C LEU A 91 6.16 -4.81 -7.09
N ALA A 92 6.89 -3.77 -6.75
CA ALA A 92 8.19 -3.48 -7.32
C ALA A 92 9.19 -3.35 -6.17
N THR A 93 10.21 -4.21 -6.17
CA THR A 93 11.30 -4.21 -5.18
C THR A 93 12.64 -3.98 -5.87
N ASP A 94 13.60 -3.39 -5.16
CA ASP A 94 14.97 -3.28 -5.64
C ASP A 94 15.75 -4.59 -5.48
N SER A 95 17.02 -4.60 -5.92
CA SER A 95 17.90 -5.76 -5.82
C SER A 95 18.23 -6.20 -4.39
N ASN A 96 17.96 -5.37 -3.39
CA ASN A 96 18.15 -5.69 -1.98
C ASN A 96 16.84 -6.17 -1.32
N GLY A 97 15.74 -6.27 -2.08
CA GLY A 97 14.42 -6.65 -1.58
C GLY A 97 13.65 -5.52 -0.91
N ALA A 98 14.13 -4.27 -1.00
CA ALA A 98 13.42 -3.12 -0.45
C ALA A 98 12.25 -2.73 -1.36
N LEU A 99 11.10 -2.38 -0.77
CA LEU A 99 9.95 -1.89 -1.51
C LEU A 99 10.28 -0.58 -2.24
N VAL A 100 10.10 -0.58 -3.56
CA VAL A 100 10.13 0.62 -4.40
C VAL A 100 8.70 1.15 -4.58
N LEU A 101 7.76 0.28 -4.92
CA LEU A 101 6.33 0.58 -5.08
C LEU A 101 5.51 -0.66 -4.75
N GLY A 102 4.36 -0.47 -4.10
CA GLY A 102 3.29 -1.45 -4.06
C GLY A 102 1.98 -0.85 -4.54
N VAL A 103 1.13 -1.69 -5.13
CA VAL A 103 -0.23 -1.37 -5.56
C VAL A 103 -1.15 -2.30 -4.81
N ALA A 104 -2.08 -1.74 -4.04
CA ALA A 104 -3.06 -2.54 -3.31
C ALA A 104 -3.91 -3.38 -4.29
N PRO A 105 -4.45 -4.54 -3.85
CA PRO A 105 -5.32 -5.36 -4.70
C PRO A 105 -6.43 -4.55 -5.36
N ALA A 106 -6.70 -4.84 -6.63
CA ALA A 106 -7.76 -4.16 -7.37
C ALA A 106 -9.10 -4.32 -6.66
N TRP A 107 -9.82 -3.22 -6.48
CA TRP A 107 -11.22 -3.24 -6.07
C TRP A 107 -12.05 -2.33 -6.97
N ALA A 108 -13.31 -2.70 -7.10
CA ALA A 108 -14.33 -1.87 -7.72
C ALA A 108 -15.67 -2.10 -7.01
N TYR A 109 -16.40 -1.04 -6.76
CA TYR A 109 -17.75 -1.09 -6.18
C TYR A 109 -18.70 -0.19 -6.97
N ASP A 110 -19.93 -0.66 -7.14
CA ASP A 110 -21.00 0.10 -7.75
C ASP A 110 -21.64 1.10 -6.75
N ALA A 111 -22.61 1.89 -7.19
CA ALA A 111 -23.24 2.92 -6.37
C ALA A 111 -24.02 2.37 -5.15
N ASP A 112 -24.39 1.09 -5.18
CA ASP A 112 -25.07 0.40 -4.08
C ASP A 112 -24.08 -0.33 -3.15
N GLY A 113 -22.77 -0.22 -3.43
CA GLY A 113 -21.70 -0.88 -2.69
C GLY A 113 -21.52 -2.36 -3.07
N VAL A 114 -22.07 -2.80 -4.21
CA VAL A 114 -21.88 -4.16 -4.72
C VAL A 114 -20.51 -4.26 -5.37
N SER A 115 -19.77 -5.32 -5.05
CA SER A 115 -18.46 -5.58 -5.66
C SER A 115 -18.61 -5.84 -7.15
N VAL A 116 -17.83 -5.12 -7.95
CA VAL A 116 -17.69 -5.31 -9.38
C VAL A 116 -16.40 -6.10 -9.65
N PRO A 117 -16.44 -7.17 -10.46
CA PRO A 117 -15.23 -7.91 -10.81
C PRO A 117 -14.19 -7.00 -11.46
N THR A 118 -12.96 -7.07 -10.96
CA THR A 118 -11.84 -6.28 -11.47
C THR A 118 -10.51 -7.00 -11.27
N ARG A 119 -9.52 -6.65 -12.08
CA ARG A 119 -8.14 -7.16 -11.98
C ARG A 119 -7.16 -6.19 -12.61
N TYR A 120 -5.89 -6.28 -12.22
CA TYR A 120 -4.81 -5.62 -12.95
C TYR A 120 -4.22 -6.53 -14.03
N VAL A 121 -3.77 -5.89 -15.11
CA VAL A 121 -2.84 -6.43 -16.10
C VAL A 121 -1.65 -5.49 -16.17
N VAL A 122 -0.44 -6.03 -16.04
CA VAL A 122 0.80 -5.26 -16.14
C VAL A 122 1.33 -5.34 -17.56
N GLN A 123 1.62 -4.18 -18.15
CA GLN A 123 2.27 -4.04 -19.46
C GLN A 123 3.51 -3.15 -19.28
N ASP A 124 4.67 -3.77 -19.10
CA ASP A 124 5.92 -3.11 -18.69
C ASP A 124 5.76 -2.33 -17.37
N THR A 125 5.69 -1.00 -17.42
CA THR A 125 5.46 -0.11 -16.27
C THR A 125 4.01 0.32 -16.11
N LYS A 126 3.15 -0.03 -17.08
CA LYS A 126 1.74 0.32 -17.07
C LYS A 126 0.93 -0.65 -16.23
N ILE A 127 0.13 -0.07 -15.36
CA ILE A 127 -0.88 -0.77 -14.57
C ILE A 127 -2.22 -0.52 -15.26
N VAL A 128 -2.77 -1.55 -15.89
CA VAL A 128 -4.11 -1.50 -16.51
C VAL A 128 -5.09 -2.20 -15.59
N GLN A 129 -6.01 -1.45 -15.00
CA GLN A 129 -7.14 -2.03 -14.29
C GLN A 129 -8.28 -2.31 -15.27
N ILE A 130 -8.69 -3.57 -15.31
CA ILE A 130 -9.88 -4.00 -16.05
C ILE A 130 -11.03 -4.05 -15.04
N VAL A 131 -12.13 -3.37 -15.34
CA VAL A 131 -13.35 -3.33 -14.52
C VAL A 131 -14.49 -3.89 -15.36
N ASP A 132 -15.02 -5.06 -15.00
CA ASP A 132 -16.02 -5.78 -15.81
C ASP A 132 -17.45 -5.23 -15.59
N HIS A 133 -17.61 -3.90 -15.47
CA HIS A 133 -18.86 -3.21 -15.11
C HIS A 133 -19.95 -3.27 -16.21
N ALA A 134 -19.57 -3.53 -17.47
CA ALA A 134 -20.52 -3.66 -18.57
C ALA A 134 -21.14 -5.07 -18.71
N SER A 135 -20.62 -6.06 -17.98
CA SER A 135 -21.01 -7.48 -18.10
C SER A 135 -22.19 -7.89 -17.22
N GLY A 136 -22.64 -7.01 -16.32
CA GLY A 136 -23.70 -7.28 -15.34
C GLY A 136 -24.66 -6.11 -15.15
N ASN A 137 -25.60 -6.28 -14.22
CA ASN A 137 -26.49 -5.21 -13.75
C ASN A 137 -25.86 -4.53 -12.53
N PHE A 138 -25.04 -3.51 -12.78
CA PHE A 138 -24.42 -2.68 -11.74
C PHE A 138 -25.03 -1.29 -11.73
N SER A 139 -25.13 -0.69 -10.54
CA SER A 139 -25.61 0.68 -10.36
C SER A 139 -24.48 1.68 -10.56
N TYR A 140 -24.69 2.68 -11.40
CA TYR A 140 -23.69 3.72 -11.66
C TYR A 140 -23.85 4.92 -10.70
N PRO A 141 -22.76 5.63 -10.34
CA PRO A 141 -21.39 5.39 -10.82
C PRO A 141 -20.70 4.21 -10.14
N VAL A 142 -19.82 3.53 -10.89
CA VAL A 142 -18.89 2.53 -10.34
C VAL A 142 -17.58 3.24 -10.00
N SER A 143 -17.04 3.00 -8.81
CA SER A 143 -15.72 3.48 -8.40
C SER A 143 -14.70 2.35 -8.42
N ALA A 144 -13.51 2.61 -8.94
CA ALA A 144 -12.40 1.66 -8.98
C ALA A 144 -11.09 2.41 -8.74
N ASP A 145 -10.07 1.74 -8.20
CA ASP A 145 -8.74 2.34 -8.09
C ASP A 145 -7.61 1.39 -8.50
N PRO A 146 -6.45 2.01 -8.73
CA PRO A 146 -5.28 1.58 -7.99
C PRO A 146 -4.92 2.54 -6.84
N TRP A 147 -4.57 1.94 -5.68
CA TRP A 147 -3.94 2.62 -4.55
C TRP A 147 -2.45 2.26 -4.43
N LEU A 148 -1.59 3.21 -4.81
CA LEU A 148 -0.14 3.10 -4.89
C LEU A 148 0.51 3.58 -3.60
N GLY A 149 1.42 2.80 -3.02
CA GLY A 149 2.17 3.18 -1.82
C GLY A 149 3.64 2.77 -1.87
N VAL A 150 4.47 3.48 -1.10
CA VAL A 150 5.95 3.33 -1.12
C VAL A 150 6.56 3.18 0.29
N ARG A 151 5.72 3.18 1.32
CA ARG A 151 6.07 3.02 2.73
C ARG A 151 4.97 2.30 3.50
N LEU A 152 5.36 1.30 4.27
CA LEU A 152 4.48 0.54 5.16
C LEU A 152 4.40 1.18 6.55
N PHE A 153 5.42 1.95 6.95
CA PHE A 153 5.47 2.59 8.26
C PHE A 153 5.57 4.12 8.19
N ASP A 154 4.88 4.79 9.12
CA ASP A 154 5.15 6.17 9.48
C ASP A 154 6.60 6.31 9.98
N PRO A 155 7.16 7.55 10.06
CA PRO A 155 8.48 7.77 10.65
C PRO A 155 8.64 7.02 11.97
N MET A 156 9.55 6.06 11.95
CA MET A 156 9.77 5.15 13.07
C MET A 156 10.61 5.83 14.14
N THR A 157 10.44 5.42 15.39
CA THR A 157 11.05 6.07 16.56
C THR A 157 11.68 5.04 17.49
N VAL A 158 12.51 5.51 18.41
CA VAL A 158 13.06 4.68 19.49
C VAL A 158 12.50 5.19 20.82
N ASN A 159 12.11 4.28 21.70
CA ASN A 159 11.60 4.54 23.04
C ASN A 159 10.34 5.42 23.07
N ARG A 160 9.43 5.24 22.10
CA ARG A 160 8.15 5.98 22.03
C ARG A 160 7.37 5.92 23.36
N GLN A 161 7.41 4.78 24.05
CA GLN A 161 6.81 4.56 25.37
C GLN A 161 7.85 4.40 26.49
N GLY A 162 9.10 4.82 26.26
CA GLY A 162 10.23 4.59 27.14
C GLY A 162 11.01 3.32 26.80
N THR A 163 11.92 2.94 27.71
CA THR A 163 12.75 1.74 27.57
C THR A 163 12.08 0.54 28.24
N PHE A 164 12.48 -0.67 27.85
CA PHE A 164 12.03 -1.91 28.49
C PHE A 164 13.24 -2.65 29.10
N ASN A 165 13.21 -2.87 30.43
CA ASN A 165 14.33 -3.39 31.22
C ASN A 165 15.67 -2.66 30.95
N GLY A 166 15.60 -1.32 30.83
CA GLY A 166 16.78 -0.47 30.59
C GLY A 166 17.38 -0.58 29.19
N ARG A 167 16.72 -1.26 28.24
CA ARG A 167 17.14 -1.33 26.83
C ARG A 167 16.13 -0.67 25.90
N ASN A 168 16.61 -0.32 24.70
CA ASN A 168 15.80 0.36 23.70
C ASN A 168 14.59 -0.46 23.25
N VAL A 169 13.51 0.24 22.93
CA VAL A 169 12.33 -0.26 22.22
C VAL A 169 12.28 0.42 20.87
N TYR A 170 12.22 -0.37 19.79
CA TYR A 170 12.16 0.15 18.42
C TYR A 170 10.71 0.15 17.95
N SER A 171 10.19 1.32 17.58
CA SER A 171 8.75 1.55 17.43
C SER A 171 8.42 1.93 16.00
N GLY A 172 7.50 1.19 15.36
CA GLY A 172 6.95 1.52 14.05
C GLY A 172 5.44 1.52 14.04
N ARG A 173 4.83 2.55 13.44
CA ARG A 173 3.38 2.62 13.22
C ARG A 173 3.08 2.35 11.76
N LEU A 174 2.12 1.49 11.45
CA LEU A 174 1.68 1.26 10.08
C LEU A 174 1.01 2.51 9.49
N THR A 175 1.34 2.85 8.25
CA THR A 175 0.60 3.83 7.45
C THR A 175 -0.79 3.28 7.10
N PRO A 176 -1.78 4.11 6.74
CA PRO A 176 -3.04 3.63 6.18
C PRO A 176 -2.84 2.63 5.04
N TRP A 177 -1.90 2.91 4.12
CA TRP A 177 -1.55 1.97 3.06
C TRP A 177 -0.94 0.66 3.61
N GLY A 178 -0.01 0.74 4.58
CA GLY A 178 0.56 -0.43 5.23
C GLY A 178 -0.46 -1.27 5.99
N VAL A 179 -1.50 -0.64 6.54
CA VAL A 179 -2.66 -1.35 7.10
C VAL A 179 -3.38 -2.12 6.00
N THR A 180 -3.72 -1.47 4.88
CA THR A 180 -4.38 -2.14 3.73
C THR A 180 -3.59 -3.36 3.27
N MET A 181 -2.27 -3.22 3.11
CA MET A 181 -1.41 -4.35 2.77
C MET A 181 -1.45 -5.42 3.87
N GLY A 182 -1.45 -5.07 5.15
CA GLY A 182 -1.56 -6.07 6.23
C GLY A 182 -2.90 -6.81 6.36
N LEU A 183 -3.93 -6.47 5.55
CA LEU A 183 -5.26 -7.10 5.64
C LEU A 183 -5.43 -8.35 4.75
N SER A 184 -4.58 -8.56 3.75
CA SER A 184 -4.65 -9.73 2.85
C SER A 184 -3.61 -10.81 3.18
N ALA A 185 -3.84 -12.04 2.71
CA ALA A 185 -2.97 -13.17 2.99
C ALA A 185 -1.56 -13.03 2.36
N GLN A 186 -1.44 -12.41 1.19
CA GLN A 186 -0.14 -12.12 0.55
C GLN A 186 0.40 -10.76 1.01
N GLY A 187 -0.50 -9.87 1.43
CA GLY A 187 -0.21 -8.73 2.29
C GLY A 187 0.67 -9.05 3.50
N HIS A 188 0.42 -10.19 4.14
CA HIS A 188 1.30 -10.72 5.18
C HIS A 188 2.74 -10.97 4.67
N ALA A 189 2.92 -11.54 3.48
CA ALA A 189 4.26 -11.78 2.91
C ALA A 189 5.01 -10.47 2.62
N ILE A 190 4.28 -9.43 2.21
CA ILE A 190 4.83 -8.08 2.01
C ILE A 190 5.28 -7.49 3.34
N MET A 191 4.43 -7.56 4.36
CA MET A 191 4.79 -7.13 5.72
C MET A 191 6.00 -7.92 6.23
N ALA A 192 6.01 -9.24 6.07
CA ALA A 192 7.09 -10.11 6.54
C ALA A 192 8.43 -9.89 5.81
N GLY A 193 8.40 -9.57 4.52
CA GLY A 193 9.59 -9.35 3.68
C GLY A 193 9.97 -7.88 3.55
N ALA A 194 9.32 -7.18 2.63
CA ALA A 194 9.58 -5.77 2.34
C ALA A 194 9.40 -4.85 3.56
N GLY A 195 8.40 -5.14 4.40
CA GLY A 195 8.19 -4.41 5.65
C GLY A 195 9.33 -4.62 6.66
N TRP A 196 9.90 -5.82 6.74
CA TRP A 196 11.08 -6.06 7.57
C TRP A 196 12.27 -5.25 7.05
N GLU A 197 12.50 -5.23 5.74
CA GLU A 197 13.58 -4.45 5.16
C GLU A 197 13.44 -2.96 5.43
N GLU A 198 12.22 -2.41 5.31
CA GLU A 198 11.91 -1.02 5.67
C GLU A 198 12.18 -0.73 7.16
N PHE A 199 11.72 -1.61 8.05
CA PHE A 199 11.86 -1.42 9.50
C PHE A 199 13.33 -1.55 9.94
N ALA A 200 14.01 -2.61 9.51
CA ALA A 200 15.37 -2.93 9.91
C ALA A 200 16.43 -2.03 9.25
N SER A 201 16.10 -1.33 8.16
CA SER A 201 17.04 -0.37 7.55
C SER A 201 17.33 0.85 8.42
N GLN A 202 16.43 1.18 9.35
CA GLN A 202 16.59 2.37 10.21
C GLN A 202 17.69 2.21 11.25
N TRP A 203 17.94 0.97 11.70
CA TRP A 203 18.84 0.71 12.82
C TRP A 203 19.63 -0.59 12.62
N SER A 204 20.96 -0.48 12.59
CA SER A 204 21.86 -1.64 12.51
C SER A 204 21.62 -2.64 13.65
N ALA A 205 21.31 -2.14 14.85
CA ALA A 205 20.99 -2.97 16.02
C ALA A 205 19.72 -3.84 15.83
N VAL A 206 18.73 -3.34 15.06
CA VAL A 206 17.54 -4.14 14.71
C VAL A 206 17.93 -5.20 13.68
N ARG A 207 18.63 -4.80 12.62
CA ARG A 207 19.05 -5.70 11.54
C ARG A 207 19.93 -6.86 12.01
N SER A 208 20.79 -6.63 13.00
CA SER A 208 21.69 -7.67 13.55
C SER A 208 21.06 -8.53 14.64
N SER A 209 19.82 -8.27 15.06
CA SER A 209 19.21 -8.94 16.20
C SER A 209 18.18 -9.99 15.78
N THR A 210 18.50 -11.26 16.05
CA THR A 210 17.57 -12.38 15.84
C THR A 210 16.29 -12.23 16.65
N SER A 211 16.36 -11.70 17.87
CA SER A 211 15.17 -11.48 18.71
C SER A 211 14.23 -10.45 18.10
N LEU A 212 14.77 -9.30 17.66
CA LEU A 212 13.95 -8.24 17.08
C LEU A 212 13.36 -8.67 15.73
N TYR A 213 14.10 -9.44 14.93
CA TYR A 213 13.54 -10.07 13.73
C TYR A 213 12.36 -10.97 14.05
N GLN A 214 12.49 -11.88 15.03
CA GLN A 214 11.40 -12.79 15.35
C GLN A 214 10.19 -12.06 15.92
N GLN A 215 10.38 -11.06 16.80
CA GLN A 215 9.29 -10.20 17.29
C GLN A 215 8.56 -9.53 16.12
N TYR A 216 9.30 -8.93 15.18
CA TYR A 216 8.73 -8.33 13.97
C TYR A 216 7.89 -9.34 13.17
N GLN A 217 8.42 -10.54 12.91
CA GLN A 217 7.71 -11.57 12.16
C GLN A 217 6.43 -12.02 12.87
N CYS A 218 6.42 -12.06 14.20
CA CYS A 218 5.19 -12.28 14.97
C CYS A 218 4.19 -11.13 14.76
N HIS A 219 4.63 -9.86 14.78
CA HIS A 219 3.74 -8.73 14.50
C HIS A 219 3.19 -8.77 13.07
N ALA A 220 4.01 -9.11 12.08
CA ALA A 220 3.56 -9.30 10.70
C ALA A 220 2.52 -10.43 10.58
N ALA A 221 2.68 -11.52 11.35
CA ALA A 221 1.78 -12.68 11.32
C ALA A 221 0.49 -12.48 12.14
N TYR A 222 0.58 -11.84 13.31
CA TYR A 222 -0.47 -11.84 14.32
C TYR A 222 -0.78 -10.46 14.92
N GLY A 223 -0.01 -9.41 14.64
CA GLY A 223 -0.20 -8.08 15.22
C GLY A 223 -1.63 -7.55 15.07
N ARG A 224 -2.33 -7.98 14.01
CA ARG A 224 -3.75 -7.71 13.76
C ARG A 224 -4.72 -8.54 14.62
N ALA A 225 -4.41 -9.81 14.88
CA ALA A 225 -5.29 -10.73 15.64
C ALA A 225 -5.17 -10.52 17.16
N ILE A 226 -4.12 -9.85 17.61
CA ILE A 226 -3.85 -9.61 19.03
C ILE A 226 -4.27 -8.19 19.40
N ILE A 227 -5.37 -8.08 20.15
CA ILE A 227 -5.78 -6.83 20.79
C ILE A 227 -4.63 -6.33 21.67
N GLY A 228 -4.02 -5.20 21.28
CA GLY A 228 -2.89 -4.58 21.98
C GLY A 228 -1.52 -4.73 21.31
N ALA A 229 -1.36 -5.57 20.28
CA ALA A 229 -0.20 -5.50 19.36
C ALA A 229 -0.44 -4.46 18.25
N GLY A 230 -1.70 -4.29 17.82
CA GLY A 230 -2.21 -3.08 17.16
C GLY A 230 -1.50 -2.65 15.87
N PHE A 231 -1.68 -1.37 15.52
CA PHE A 231 -1.02 -0.70 14.40
C PHE A 231 0.36 -0.11 14.77
N HIS A 232 0.79 -0.28 16.02
CA HIS A 232 2.08 0.19 16.55
C HIS A 232 2.87 -1.02 17.06
N TRP A 233 4.00 -1.29 16.42
CA TRP A 233 4.86 -2.42 16.75
C TRP A 233 6.06 -1.89 17.53
N ASP A 234 6.15 -2.30 18.80
CA ASP A 234 7.17 -1.86 19.74
C ASP A 234 8.11 -3.06 20.04
N LEU A 235 9.22 -3.19 19.30
CA LEU A 235 10.15 -4.32 19.42
C LEU A 235 11.15 -4.08 20.56
N GLU A 236 11.15 -4.97 21.55
CA GLU A 236 11.87 -4.79 22.82
C GLU A 236 13.26 -5.44 22.78
N ALA A 237 14.34 -4.67 22.86
CA ALA A 237 15.71 -5.17 22.67
C ALA A 237 16.29 -5.98 23.85
N SER A 238 15.59 -6.04 24.99
CA SER A 238 15.99 -6.88 26.14
C SER A 238 15.42 -8.30 26.08
N ARG A 239 14.50 -8.56 25.15
CA ARG A 239 13.85 -9.84 24.95
C ARG A 239 14.75 -10.90 24.30
N PRO A 240 14.73 -12.15 24.77
CA PRO A 240 15.47 -13.23 24.12
C PRO A 240 14.88 -13.62 22.77
N ALA A 241 15.68 -14.27 21.92
CA ALA A 241 15.19 -14.86 20.68
C ALA A 241 14.31 -16.09 20.99
N ASN A 242 13.14 -16.16 20.37
CA ASN A 242 12.25 -17.33 20.39
C ASN A 242 11.45 -17.42 19.09
N GLY A 243 11.85 -18.30 18.18
CA GLY A 243 11.17 -18.48 16.89
C GLY A 243 9.84 -19.23 16.95
N ASN A 244 9.51 -19.84 18.10
CA ASN A 244 8.27 -20.62 18.25
C ASN A 244 7.09 -19.78 18.75
N TRP A 245 7.31 -18.49 19.02
CA TRP A 245 6.29 -17.52 19.43
C TRP A 245 5.34 -18.05 20.53
N PRO A 246 5.82 -18.55 21.68
CA PRO A 246 4.92 -19.06 22.71
C PRO A 246 4.09 -17.94 23.33
N ASN A 247 2.82 -18.23 23.65
CA ASN A 247 1.92 -17.30 24.35
C ASN A 247 1.81 -15.91 23.69
N VAL A 248 1.74 -15.88 22.35
CA VAL A 248 1.64 -14.68 21.49
C VAL A 248 0.69 -13.60 22.05
N LEU A 249 -0.47 -14.00 22.59
CA LEU A 249 -1.45 -13.10 23.19
C LEU A 249 -0.97 -12.44 24.49
N ALA A 250 -0.31 -13.19 25.37
CA ALA A 250 0.18 -12.67 26.65
C ALA A 250 1.34 -11.69 26.46
N HIS A 251 2.19 -11.99 25.48
CA HIS A 251 3.37 -11.21 25.15
C HIS A 251 3.13 -10.13 24.09
N ARG A 252 1.97 -10.13 23.43
CA ARG A 252 1.64 -9.19 22.34
C ARG A 252 2.75 -9.12 21.28
N CYS A 253 3.29 -10.29 20.93
CA CYS A 253 4.44 -10.46 20.04
C CYS A 253 5.81 -9.95 20.55
N ASN A 254 5.94 -9.62 21.84
CA ASN A 254 7.19 -9.24 22.52
C ASN A 254 7.51 -10.19 23.71
N TRP A 255 8.38 -11.19 23.54
CA TRP A 255 8.63 -12.25 24.55
C TRP A 255 10.00 -12.22 25.21
#